data_AF-A0A7H8R0V1-F1
#
_entry.id   AF-A0A7H8R0V1-F1
#
_cell.length_a   1.000
_cell.length_b   1.000
_cell.length_c   1.000
_cell.angle_alpha   90.00
_cell.angle_beta   90.00
_cell.angle_gamma   90.00
#
_symmetry.space_group_name_H-M   'P 1'
#
loop_
_entity.id
_entity.type
_entity.pdbx_description
1 polymer ?
#
loop_
_entity_poly.entity_id
_entity_poly.type
_entity_poly.pdbx_seq_one_letter_code
_entity_poly.pdbx_strand_id
1 'polypeptide(L)'
;RLMKIYEPAAMQAVIYEGPFNISVKEHPKPVIINESDAILKVQIAGICGSDLHMYRGHQKTTTGHIMGHEFVGIVEDIGSEVSRFKVGQKVMSIFSPMCMKCWFCEHGYTNRCVNGPSFGSMSLNGGQSEYVRVPYADSTLETIPPEVSDEQMIIMCDIFPTGYYGAMKALMKLKNGRETAESIVGGTLHAPSALRPNFKQQPLSEAVVVCLGCGPVGVCAVLTAKVLGAGTVYAVDSVDDRLEEARKMGAIPLNLNTDDISAIVKSVTGGRGADAVVESVGNQSALKLAFDVVRACGVISSIGFHQSELPFTGFEAYSKNIDLNMGRAAVRPVFGEALKVFAENQDKFADFITHRMPLAEAPKAYEIFEKHQARKVILTL
;
A
#
# COMPACT_ATOMS: atom_id res chain seq x y z
N ARG A 1 42.49 -19.97 -26.83
CA ARG A 1 41.23 -20.51 -26.27
C ARG A 1 40.28 -19.32 -26.18
N LEU A 2 39.39 -19.15 -27.15
CA LEU A 2 38.46 -18.02 -27.23
C LEU A 2 37.52 -18.09 -26.02
N MET A 3 37.50 -17.03 -25.19
CA MET A 3 36.46 -16.84 -24.19
C MET A 3 35.13 -16.72 -24.94
N LYS A 4 34.24 -17.71 -24.80
CA LYS A 4 32.84 -17.52 -25.14
C LYS A 4 32.32 -16.40 -24.26
N ILE A 5 32.12 -15.22 -24.84
CA ILE A 5 31.31 -14.18 -24.22
C ILE A 5 29.91 -14.79 -24.16
N TYR A 6 29.51 -15.27 -22.98
CA TYR A 6 28.15 -15.72 -22.74
C TYR A 6 27.28 -14.46 -22.78
N GLU A 7 26.58 -14.25 -23.89
CA GLU A 7 25.46 -13.31 -23.87
C GLU A 7 24.44 -13.83 -22.86
N PRO A 8 24.03 -13.02 -21.87
CA PRO A 8 22.99 -13.42 -20.94
C PRO A 8 21.75 -13.82 -21.74
N ALA A 9 21.07 -14.89 -21.32
CA ALA A 9 19.75 -15.21 -21.87
C ALA A 9 18.86 -13.96 -21.75
N ALA A 10 18.13 -13.63 -22.80
CA ALA A 10 17.32 -12.42 -22.85
C ALA A 10 15.85 -12.71 -22.45
N MET A 11 15.14 -11.68 -22.01
CA MET A 11 13.74 -11.74 -21.60
C MET A 11 12.98 -10.48 -22.04
N GLN A 12 11.67 -10.55 -22.16
CA GLN A 12 10.81 -9.38 -22.38
C GLN A 12 10.50 -8.66 -21.06
N ALA A 13 10.52 -7.32 -21.11
CA ALA A 13 10.27 -6.47 -19.95
C ALA A 13 9.66 -5.12 -20.35
N VAL A 14 8.85 -4.54 -19.45
CA VAL A 14 8.30 -3.19 -19.60
C VAL A 14 9.33 -2.18 -19.14
N ILE A 15 9.90 -1.42 -20.08
CA ILE A 15 10.96 -0.45 -19.83
C ILE A 15 10.39 0.96 -19.74
N TYR A 16 10.79 1.70 -18.72
CA TYR A 16 10.48 3.13 -18.60
C TYR A 16 11.40 3.97 -19.49
N GLU A 17 10.83 4.72 -20.43
CA GLU A 17 11.57 5.57 -21.38
C GLU A 17 11.31 7.06 -21.21
N GLY A 18 10.52 7.43 -20.22
CA GLY A 18 10.21 8.81 -19.86
C GLY A 18 8.71 9.02 -19.62
N PRO A 19 8.30 10.27 -19.33
CA PRO A 19 6.89 10.59 -19.09
C PRO A 19 6.02 10.16 -20.26
N PHE A 20 4.96 9.40 -19.96
CA PHE A 20 4.02 8.77 -20.88
C PHE A 20 4.66 7.83 -21.92
N ASN A 21 5.92 7.44 -21.73
CA ASN A 21 6.67 6.63 -22.67
C ASN A 21 7.22 5.37 -21.99
N ILE A 22 6.59 4.24 -22.25
CA ILE A 22 7.04 2.90 -21.85
C ILE A 22 6.95 1.97 -23.05
N SER A 23 7.83 0.98 -23.11
CA SER A 23 7.82 -0.01 -24.19
C SER A 23 8.20 -1.39 -23.67
N VAL A 24 7.72 -2.43 -24.35
CA VAL A 24 8.14 -3.80 -24.10
C VAL A 24 9.37 -4.07 -24.95
N LYS A 25 10.48 -4.40 -24.30
CA LYS A 25 11.77 -4.62 -24.97
C LYS A 25 12.45 -5.85 -24.40
N GLU A 26 13.35 -6.38 -25.21
CA GLU A 26 14.30 -7.38 -24.76
C GLU A 26 15.28 -6.77 -23.75
N HIS A 27 15.50 -7.48 -22.64
CA HIS A 27 16.37 -7.10 -21.54
C HIS A 27 17.12 -8.35 -21.06
N PRO A 28 18.38 -8.24 -20.59
CA PRO A 28 19.09 -9.36 -19.99
C PRO A 28 18.30 -10.01 -18.84
N LYS A 29 18.20 -11.34 -18.83
CA LYS A 29 17.66 -12.12 -17.70
C LYS A 29 18.49 -11.80 -16.45
N PRO A 30 17.87 -11.52 -15.30
CA PRO A 30 18.60 -11.26 -14.08
C PRO A 30 19.34 -12.50 -13.59
N VAL A 31 20.43 -12.26 -12.86
CA VAL A 31 21.23 -13.29 -12.19
C VAL A 31 21.26 -13.03 -10.70
N ILE A 32 21.56 -14.06 -9.90
CA ILE A 32 21.85 -13.91 -8.48
C ILE A 32 23.08 -13.00 -8.32
N ILE A 33 22.96 -11.94 -7.52
CA ILE A 33 24.06 -11.02 -7.22
C ILE A 33 24.57 -11.24 -5.80
N ASN A 34 23.65 -11.44 -4.85
CA ASN A 34 23.97 -11.75 -3.46
C ASN A 34 23.38 -13.10 -3.06
N GLU A 35 24.00 -13.75 -2.07
CA GLU A 35 23.56 -15.04 -1.55
C GLU A 35 22.14 -15.03 -0.95
N SER A 36 21.61 -13.85 -0.59
CA SER A 36 20.24 -13.68 -0.11
C SER A 36 19.21 -13.44 -1.21
N ASP A 37 19.61 -13.38 -2.48
CA ASP A 37 18.72 -13.09 -3.60
C ASP A 37 17.94 -14.35 -4.05
N ALA A 38 16.80 -14.14 -4.69
CA ALA A 38 16.13 -15.15 -5.51
C ALA A 38 15.85 -14.59 -6.92
N ILE A 39 15.75 -15.48 -7.91
CA ILE A 39 15.19 -15.16 -9.23
C ILE A 39 13.81 -15.80 -9.32
N LEU A 40 12.81 -15.02 -9.69
CA LEU A 40 11.48 -15.54 -10.01
C LEU A 40 11.25 -15.54 -11.51
N LYS A 41 10.65 -16.61 -12.03
CA LYS A 41 9.89 -16.58 -13.28
C LYS A 41 8.52 -15.99 -12.99
N VAL A 42 8.27 -14.77 -13.46
CA VAL A 42 7.01 -14.07 -13.17
C VAL A 42 5.87 -14.76 -13.94
N GLN A 43 4.71 -14.86 -13.31
CA GLN A 43 3.49 -15.41 -13.92
C GLN A 43 2.48 -14.30 -14.19
N ILE A 44 2.34 -13.40 -13.21
CA ILE A 44 1.50 -12.21 -13.32
C ILE A 44 2.16 -11.04 -12.60
N ALA A 45 1.98 -9.84 -13.15
CA ALA A 45 2.43 -8.59 -12.54
C ALA A 45 1.30 -7.55 -12.52
N GLY A 46 1.16 -6.81 -11.43
CA GLY A 46 0.20 -5.73 -11.30
C GLY A 46 0.70 -4.41 -11.88
N ILE A 47 -0.24 -3.55 -12.26
CA ILE A 47 0.00 -2.11 -12.41
C ILE A 47 -0.55 -1.42 -11.15
N CYS A 48 0.28 -0.61 -10.49
CA CYS A 48 -0.10 0.15 -9.30
C CYS A 48 -0.30 1.64 -9.62
N GLY A 49 -1.09 2.34 -8.80
CA GLY A 49 -1.26 3.79 -8.91
C GLY A 49 0.06 4.55 -8.72
N SER A 50 0.99 3.99 -7.96
CA SER A 50 2.35 4.54 -7.80
C SER A 50 3.17 4.45 -9.10
N ASP A 51 2.97 3.41 -9.93
CA ASP A 51 3.57 3.36 -11.25
C ASP A 51 3.08 4.51 -12.14
N LEU A 52 1.84 4.97 -11.96
CA LEU A 52 1.31 6.12 -12.70
C LEU A 52 1.97 7.45 -12.27
N HIS A 53 2.39 7.61 -11.01
CA HIS A 53 3.16 8.80 -10.62
C HIS A 53 4.48 8.90 -11.37
N MET A 54 5.12 7.76 -11.61
CA MET A 54 6.32 7.66 -12.43
C MET A 54 6.00 7.85 -13.92
N TYR A 55 4.99 7.13 -14.42
CA TYR A 55 4.54 7.20 -15.82
C TYR A 55 4.17 8.63 -16.23
N ARG A 56 3.50 9.40 -15.36
CA ARG A 56 3.16 10.82 -15.63
C ARG A 56 4.36 11.78 -15.51
N GLY A 57 5.49 11.31 -15.00
CA GLY A 57 6.67 12.14 -14.69
C GLY A 57 6.53 12.99 -13.42
N HIS A 58 5.49 12.78 -12.60
CA HIS A 58 5.35 13.45 -11.31
C HIS A 58 6.42 13.01 -10.32
N GLN A 59 6.74 11.72 -10.31
CA GLN A 59 7.89 11.20 -9.57
C GLN A 59 9.12 11.26 -10.48
N LYS A 60 10.09 12.10 -10.13
CA LYS A 60 11.34 12.20 -10.88
C LYS A 60 12.15 10.92 -10.73
N THR A 61 12.47 10.29 -11.87
CA THR A 61 13.33 9.12 -11.97
C THR A 61 14.05 9.13 -13.31
N THR A 62 15.12 8.35 -13.45
CA THR A 62 15.81 8.17 -14.74
C THR A 62 15.21 7.02 -15.53
N THR A 63 15.46 7.00 -16.84
CA THR A 63 14.93 6.00 -17.78
C THR A 63 15.77 4.72 -17.80
N GLY A 64 15.25 3.67 -18.43
CA GLY A 64 15.96 2.41 -18.73
C GLY A 64 15.76 1.27 -17.74
N HIS A 65 15.06 1.48 -16.63
CA HIS A 65 14.72 0.41 -15.68
C HIS A 65 13.40 -0.27 -16.04
N ILE A 66 13.24 -1.52 -15.58
CA ILE A 66 12.00 -2.29 -15.71
C ILE A 66 10.98 -1.80 -14.69
N MET A 67 9.72 -1.65 -15.10
CA MET A 67 8.61 -1.17 -14.27
C MET A 67 8.05 -2.23 -13.28
N GLY A 68 7.32 -1.74 -12.27
CA GLY A 68 6.40 -2.53 -11.45
C GLY A 68 6.98 -3.21 -10.21
N HIS A 69 6.14 -3.37 -9.20
CA HIS A 69 6.52 -3.85 -7.86
C HIS A 69 5.48 -4.79 -7.24
N GLU A 70 4.50 -5.24 -8.01
CA GLU A 70 3.48 -6.20 -7.58
C GLU A 70 3.55 -7.42 -8.49
N PHE A 71 3.96 -8.58 -7.98
CA PHE A 71 4.11 -9.76 -8.83
C PHE A 71 4.03 -11.08 -8.06
N VAL A 72 3.53 -12.09 -8.78
CA VAL A 72 3.51 -13.50 -8.39
C VAL A 72 4.35 -14.28 -9.39
N GLY A 73 5.15 -15.22 -8.90
CA GLY A 73 6.06 -15.99 -9.73
C GLY A 73 6.40 -17.35 -9.15
N ILE A 74 7.13 -18.13 -9.95
CA ILE A 74 7.73 -19.39 -9.56
C ILE A 74 9.21 -19.14 -9.31
N VAL A 75 9.74 -19.62 -8.17
CA VAL A 75 11.17 -19.54 -7.86
C VAL A 75 11.96 -20.31 -8.90
N GLU A 76 12.80 -19.62 -9.66
CA GLU A 76 13.67 -20.17 -10.70
C GLU A 76 15.05 -20.51 -10.14
N ASP A 77 15.61 -19.62 -9.33
CA ASP A 77 16.96 -19.74 -8.76
C ASP A 77 17.03 -19.05 -7.40
N ILE A 78 17.95 -19.47 -6.53
CA ILE A 78 18.14 -18.93 -5.19
C ILE A 78 19.62 -18.87 -4.82
N GLY A 79 20.00 -17.84 -4.07
CA GLY A 79 21.31 -17.79 -3.43
C GLY A 79 21.41 -18.70 -2.19
N SER A 80 22.64 -18.92 -1.72
CA SER A 80 22.96 -19.85 -0.63
C SER A 80 22.41 -19.47 0.76
N GLU A 81 22.06 -18.20 0.99
CA GLU A 81 21.45 -17.75 2.25
C GLU A 81 19.92 -17.84 2.25
N VAL A 82 19.28 -18.18 1.11
CA VAL A 82 17.83 -18.33 1.03
C VAL A 82 17.41 -19.67 1.63
N SER A 83 16.58 -19.63 2.67
CA SER A 83 16.21 -20.82 3.45
C SER A 83 14.70 -21.08 3.50
N ARG A 84 13.86 -20.07 3.27
CA ARG A 84 12.39 -20.21 3.34
C ARG A 84 11.76 -20.78 2.06
N PHE A 85 12.49 -20.77 0.95
CA PHE A 85 11.95 -21.06 -0.38
C PHE A 85 12.82 -22.04 -1.17
N LYS A 86 12.20 -22.76 -2.10
CA LYS A 86 12.87 -23.72 -3.00
C LYS A 86 12.53 -23.45 -4.46
N VAL A 87 13.44 -23.81 -5.36
CA VAL A 87 13.19 -23.80 -6.81
C VAL A 87 11.92 -24.59 -7.15
N GLY A 88 11.09 -24.04 -8.04
CA GLY A 88 9.79 -24.56 -8.43
C GLY A 88 8.63 -24.15 -7.50
N GLN A 89 8.88 -23.47 -6.39
CA GLN A 89 7.82 -23.01 -5.49
C GLN A 89 7.15 -21.74 -6.03
N LYS A 90 5.82 -21.67 -5.97
CA LYS A 90 5.07 -20.45 -6.27
C LYS A 90 5.05 -19.52 -5.06
N VAL A 91 5.34 -18.24 -5.28
CA VAL A 91 5.47 -17.19 -4.26
C VAL A 91 4.97 -15.84 -4.77
N MET A 92 4.69 -14.94 -3.84
CA MET A 92 4.40 -13.53 -4.13
C MET A 92 5.49 -12.63 -3.55
N SER A 93 5.67 -11.42 -4.09
CA SER A 93 6.62 -10.43 -3.56
C SER A 93 5.94 -9.26 -2.89
N ILE A 94 6.34 -8.95 -1.66
CA ILE A 94 6.03 -7.66 -1.05
C ILE A 94 6.75 -6.59 -1.88
N PHE A 95 6.09 -5.46 -2.14
CA PHE A 95 6.60 -4.40 -3.01
C PHE A 95 7.91 -3.70 -2.58
N SER A 96 8.45 -4.01 -1.41
CA SER A 96 9.70 -3.44 -0.91
C SER A 96 10.62 -4.55 -0.41
N PRO A 97 11.82 -4.71 -1.00
CA PRO A 97 12.87 -5.50 -0.40
C PRO A 97 13.34 -4.93 0.94
N MET A 98 13.72 -5.81 1.88
CA MET A 98 14.12 -5.40 3.24
C MET A 98 15.12 -6.38 3.86
N CYS A 99 16.21 -5.89 4.45
CA CYS A 99 17.29 -6.77 4.89
C CYS A 99 17.05 -7.53 6.18
N MET A 100 16.09 -7.11 7.02
CA MET A 100 15.84 -7.68 8.36
C MET A 100 17.04 -7.72 9.32
N LYS A 101 18.11 -6.98 9.00
CA LYS A 101 19.37 -6.90 9.79
C LYS A 101 19.73 -5.48 10.25
N CYS A 102 19.18 -4.45 9.62
CA CYS A 102 19.43 -3.07 10.04
C CYS A 102 18.50 -2.66 11.18
N TRP A 103 18.90 -1.65 11.97
CA TRP A 103 18.13 -1.14 13.10
C TRP A 103 16.65 -0.92 12.76
N PHE A 104 16.36 -0.26 11.64
CA PHE A 104 14.96 -0.01 11.24
C PHE A 104 14.16 -1.31 11.06
N CYS A 105 14.73 -2.32 10.41
CA CYS A 105 14.01 -3.58 10.20
C CYS A 105 13.82 -4.36 11.50
N GLU A 106 14.84 -4.41 12.35
CA GLU A 106 14.76 -5.09 13.66
C GLU A 106 13.70 -4.48 14.57
N HIS A 107 13.38 -3.19 14.37
CA HIS A 107 12.37 -2.45 15.14
C HIS A 107 11.03 -2.30 14.40
N GLY A 108 10.82 -3.06 13.30
CA GLY A 108 9.54 -3.07 12.58
C GLY A 108 9.32 -1.89 11.62
N TYR A 109 10.28 -1.01 11.42
CA TYR A 109 10.24 0.09 10.45
C TYR A 109 10.76 -0.35 9.07
N THR A 110 10.28 -1.48 8.56
CA THR A 110 10.81 -2.13 7.34
C THR A 110 10.64 -1.29 6.08
N ASN A 111 9.67 -0.38 6.06
CA ASN A 111 9.49 0.65 5.03
C ASN A 111 10.66 1.65 4.93
N ARG A 112 11.55 1.69 5.94
CA ARG A 112 12.75 2.54 6.00
C ARG A 112 14.03 1.71 6.12
N CYS A 113 14.02 0.48 5.61
CA CYS A 113 15.23 -0.32 5.49
C CYS A 113 16.33 0.47 4.77
N VAL A 114 17.52 0.58 5.38
CA VAL A 114 18.64 1.31 4.77
C VAL A 114 19.35 0.53 3.66
N ASN A 115 19.14 -0.79 3.61
CA ASN A 115 19.73 -1.67 2.61
C ASN A 115 18.72 -2.18 1.58
N GLY A 116 17.43 -1.83 1.74
CA GLY A 116 16.33 -2.30 0.91
C GLY A 116 16.15 -1.42 -0.32
N PRO A 117 16.50 -1.89 -1.53
CA PRO A 117 16.20 -1.15 -2.76
C PRO A 117 14.69 -1.05 -3.00
N SER A 118 14.27 -0.26 -4.00
CA SER A 118 12.87 -0.24 -4.46
C SER A 118 12.76 -0.88 -5.83
N PHE A 119 11.86 -1.84 -5.99
CA PHE A 119 11.49 -2.38 -7.30
C PHE A 119 11.01 -1.26 -8.23
N GLY A 120 11.20 -1.42 -9.53
CA GLY A 120 10.82 -0.38 -10.48
C GLY A 120 11.70 0.85 -10.37
N SER A 121 13.00 0.69 -10.10
CA SER A 121 13.92 1.82 -10.01
C SER A 121 15.28 1.49 -10.62
N MET A 122 16.14 2.50 -10.75
CA MET A 122 17.52 2.29 -11.21
C MET A 122 18.32 1.33 -10.34
N SER A 123 18.03 1.33 -9.04
CA SER A 123 18.73 0.44 -8.10
C SER A 123 18.27 -1.01 -8.21
N LEU A 124 17.06 -1.23 -8.73
CA LEU A 124 16.45 -2.54 -8.83
C LEU A 124 15.31 -2.53 -9.85
N ASN A 125 15.51 -3.26 -10.93
CA ASN A 125 14.48 -3.55 -11.91
C ASN A 125 13.23 -4.16 -11.27
N GLY A 126 12.07 -3.76 -11.78
CA GLY A 126 10.76 -4.25 -11.36
C GLY A 126 10.37 -5.61 -11.92
N GLY A 127 9.14 -6.04 -11.57
CA GLY A 127 8.59 -7.35 -11.91
C GLY A 127 7.66 -7.39 -13.12
N GLN A 128 7.46 -6.29 -13.84
CA GLN A 128 6.75 -6.32 -15.13
C GLN A 128 7.70 -6.83 -16.24
N SER A 129 8.14 -8.08 -16.09
CA SER A 129 9.12 -8.77 -16.93
C SER A 129 9.01 -10.29 -16.73
N GLU A 130 9.48 -11.09 -17.69
CA GLU A 130 9.40 -12.57 -17.59
C GLU A 130 10.18 -13.13 -16.40
N TYR A 131 11.26 -12.46 -15.98
CA TYR A 131 12.02 -12.79 -14.79
C TYR A 131 12.35 -11.54 -13.97
N VAL A 132 12.49 -11.71 -12.65
CA VAL A 132 12.83 -10.62 -11.73
C VAL A 132 13.78 -11.12 -10.64
N ARG A 133 14.77 -10.30 -10.27
CA ARG A 133 15.62 -10.53 -9.10
C ARG A 133 14.95 -9.96 -7.87
N VAL A 134 14.87 -10.75 -6.81
CA VAL A 134 14.30 -10.37 -5.52
C VAL A 134 15.40 -10.40 -4.46
N PRO A 135 15.93 -9.25 -4.04
CA PRO A 135 16.87 -9.17 -2.93
C PRO A 135 16.22 -9.54 -1.60
N TYR A 136 17.01 -10.11 -0.69
CA TYR A 136 16.54 -10.55 0.63
C TYR A 136 15.28 -11.43 0.52
N ALA A 137 15.35 -12.50 -0.27
CA ALA A 137 14.18 -13.31 -0.62
C ALA A 137 13.40 -13.79 0.62
N ASP A 138 14.11 -14.20 1.67
CA ASP A 138 13.53 -14.68 2.92
C ASP A 138 12.73 -13.63 3.70
N SER A 139 12.78 -12.35 3.37
CA SER A 139 11.98 -11.30 4.01
C SER A 139 11.05 -10.59 3.03
N THR A 140 11.40 -10.58 1.75
CA THR A 140 10.65 -9.92 0.67
C THR A 140 9.53 -10.81 0.13
N LEU A 141 9.74 -12.13 0.06
CA LEU A 141 8.77 -13.08 -0.50
C LEU A 141 7.84 -13.64 0.58
N GLU A 142 6.65 -14.02 0.13
CA GLU A 142 5.66 -14.75 0.92
C GLU A 142 5.05 -15.94 0.18
N THR A 143 4.65 -16.94 0.96
CA THR A 143 3.89 -18.09 0.47
C THR A 143 2.46 -17.70 0.15
N ILE A 144 1.92 -18.26 -0.93
CA ILE A 144 0.52 -18.07 -1.31
C ILE A 144 -0.34 -19.11 -0.58
N PRO A 145 -1.33 -18.71 0.23
CA PRO A 145 -2.27 -19.64 0.84
C PRO A 145 -3.11 -20.36 -0.22
N PRO A 146 -3.38 -21.67 -0.07
CA PRO A 146 -4.17 -22.45 -1.05
C PRO A 146 -5.55 -21.88 -1.34
N GLU A 147 -6.15 -21.17 -0.39
CA GLU A 147 -7.49 -20.58 -0.47
C GLU A 147 -7.54 -19.22 -1.18
N VAL A 148 -6.39 -18.63 -1.55
CA VAL A 148 -6.32 -17.34 -2.24
C VAL A 148 -5.74 -17.52 -3.64
N SER A 149 -6.41 -16.99 -4.66
CA SER A 149 -5.92 -17.09 -6.05
C SER A 149 -4.67 -16.23 -6.28
N ASP A 150 -3.85 -16.61 -7.27
CA ASP A 150 -2.67 -15.83 -7.68
C ASP A 150 -3.04 -14.37 -8.00
N GLU A 151 -4.15 -14.17 -8.72
CA GLU A 151 -4.62 -12.84 -9.08
C GLU A 151 -4.98 -12.01 -7.84
N GLN A 152 -5.69 -12.59 -6.88
CA GLN A 152 -5.98 -11.92 -5.60
C GLN A 152 -4.69 -11.63 -4.82
N MET A 153 -3.65 -12.46 -4.93
CA MET A 153 -2.36 -12.17 -4.30
C MET A 153 -1.66 -10.95 -4.88
N ILE A 154 -1.96 -10.51 -6.11
CA ILE A 154 -1.49 -9.20 -6.60
C ILE A 154 -1.99 -8.05 -5.72
N ILE A 155 -3.19 -8.17 -5.16
CA ILE A 155 -3.76 -7.18 -4.23
C ILE A 155 -2.95 -7.17 -2.92
N MET A 156 -2.46 -8.34 -2.49
CA MET A 156 -1.63 -8.51 -1.29
C MET A 156 -0.17 -8.08 -1.47
N CYS A 157 0.34 -7.93 -2.68
CA CYS A 157 1.72 -7.47 -2.93
C CYS A 157 1.97 -6.04 -2.41
N ASP A 158 0.94 -5.18 -2.43
CA ASP A 158 1.02 -3.78 -2.00
C ASP A 158 -0.31 -3.28 -1.43
N ILE A 159 -1.32 -3.16 -2.29
CA ILE A 159 -2.47 -2.27 -2.02
C ILE A 159 -3.27 -2.66 -0.78
N PHE A 160 -3.46 -3.96 -0.52
CA PHE A 160 -4.21 -4.39 0.65
C PHE A 160 -3.43 -4.18 1.95
N PRO A 161 -2.17 -4.67 2.12
CA PRO A 161 -1.37 -4.34 3.29
C PRO A 161 -1.17 -2.83 3.50
N THR A 162 -1.06 -2.04 2.43
CA THR A 162 -0.95 -0.58 2.51
C THR A 162 -2.23 0.06 3.06
N GLY A 163 -3.40 -0.33 2.53
CA GLY A 163 -4.70 0.11 3.07
C GLY A 163 -4.91 -0.35 4.51
N TYR A 164 -4.53 -1.60 4.82
CA TYR A 164 -4.58 -2.16 6.16
C TYR A 164 -3.75 -1.34 7.14
N TYR A 165 -2.48 -1.07 6.79
CA TYR A 165 -1.56 -0.27 7.59
C TYR A 165 -2.14 1.12 7.89
N GLY A 166 -2.67 1.82 6.88
CA GLY A 166 -3.25 3.15 7.07
C GLY A 166 -4.44 3.18 8.02
N ALA A 167 -5.39 2.26 7.85
CA ALA A 167 -6.56 2.13 8.72
C ALA A 167 -6.17 1.68 10.14
N MET A 168 -5.29 0.69 10.26
CA MET A 168 -4.78 0.22 11.55
C MET A 168 -4.11 1.36 12.33
N LYS A 169 -3.23 2.14 11.70
CA LYS A 169 -2.56 3.29 12.34
C LYS A 169 -3.55 4.31 12.89
N ALA A 170 -4.59 4.63 12.11
CA ALA A 170 -5.66 5.53 12.54
C ALA A 170 -6.39 4.98 13.78
N LEU A 171 -6.82 3.72 13.73
CA LEU A 171 -7.62 3.10 14.79
C LEU A 171 -6.83 2.79 16.07
N MET A 172 -5.56 2.39 15.96
CA MET A 172 -4.69 2.14 17.11
C MET A 172 -4.56 3.39 17.99
N LYS A 173 -4.43 4.57 17.38
CA LYS A 173 -4.32 5.83 18.13
C LYS A 173 -5.63 6.19 18.83
N LEU A 174 -6.78 5.84 18.26
CA LEU A 174 -8.08 5.98 18.95
C LEU A 174 -8.20 5.01 20.14
N LYS A 175 -7.77 3.74 19.97
CA LYS A 175 -7.90 2.69 21.00
C LYS A 175 -7.00 2.93 22.22
N ASN A 176 -5.77 3.40 22.01
CA ASN A 176 -4.80 3.58 23.09
C ASN A 176 -5.18 4.72 24.05
N GLY A 177 -6.21 5.50 23.72
CA GLY A 177 -6.60 6.66 24.52
C GLY A 177 -5.48 7.70 24.59
N ARG A 178 -5.71 8.76 25.38
CA ARG A 178 -4.66 9.75 25.66
C ARG A 178 -3.63 9.06 26.54
N GLU A 179 -2.50 8.66 25.94
CA GLU A 179 -1.33 8.12 26.64
C GLU A 179 -1.05 9.00 27.87
N THR A 180 -1.08 8.39 29.06
CA THR A 180 -0.82 9.10 30.32
C THR A 180 0.62 8.86 30.71
N ALA A 181 1.23 9.75 31.51
CA ALA A 181 2.60 9.56 31.97
C ALA A 181 2.82 8.20 32.68
N GLU A 182 1.77 7.61 33.26
CA GLU A 182 1.80 6.28 33.88
C GLU A 182 2.08 5.14 32.90
N SER A 183 1.80 5.29 31.60
CA SER A 183 2.17 4.28 30.60
C SER A 183 3.65 4.32 30.20
N ILE A 184 4.41 5.29 30.73
CA ILE A 184 5.83 5.52 30.42
C ILE A 184 6.71 5.23 31.66
N VAL A 185 6.22 5.50 32.87
CA VAL A 185 6.94 5.25 34.12
C VAL A 185 6.93 3.74 34.44
N GLY A 186 7.87 3.01 33.84
CA GLY A 186 8.06 1.57 34.08
C GLY A 186 8.70 0.78 32.92
N GLY A 187 8.93 1.42 31.76
CA GLY A 187 9.53 0.73 30.60
C GLY A 187 8.66 -0.38 30.00
N THR A 188 7.42 -0.52 30.48
CA THR A 188 6.40 -1.44 29.99
C THR A 188 5.17 -0.61 29.64
N LEU A 189 4.61 -0.82 28.45
CA LEU A 189 3.33 -0.23 28.01
C LEU A 189 2.20 -0.75 28.90
N HIS A 190 2.08 -0.23 30.11
CA HIS A 190 0.92 -0.48 30.95
C HIS A 190 -0.27 0.31 30.38
N ALA A 191 -1.41 -0.37 30.22
CA ALA A 191 -2.68 0.32 30.05
C ALA A 191 -2.87 1.29 31.23
N PRO A 192 -3.45 2.48 31.03
CA PRO A 192 -3.56 3.49 32.08
C PRO A 192 -4.16 2.89 33.35
N SER A 193 -3.46 3.05 34.47
CA SER A 193 -4.09 2.86 35.76
C SER A 193 -5.20 3.92 35.85
N ALA A 194 -6.41 3.47 36.17
CA ALA A 194 -7.58 4.29 36.49
C ALA A 194 -7.51 5.76 36.00
N LEU A 195 -7.85 6.01 34.74
CA LEU A 195 -8.23 7.36 34.30
C LEU A 195 -9.11 7.97 35.39
N ARG A 196 -8.75 9.18 35.86
CA ARG A 196 -9.49 9.91 36.90
C ARG A 196 -11.00 9.71 36.68
N PRO A 197 -11.80 9.46 37.73
CA PRO A 197 -13.17 8.92 37.64
C PRO A 197 -14.19 9.70 36.75
N ASN A 198 -13.78 10.82 36.15
CA ASN A 198 -14.62 11.71 35.35
C ASN A 198 -14.36 11.63 33.82
N PHE A 199 -13.43 10.81 33.33
CA PHE A 199 -13.20 10.67 31.87
C PHE A 199 -13.94 9.47 31.28
N LYS A 200 -14.63 9.68 30.15
CA LYS A 200 -15.26 8.61 29.36
C LYS A 200 -14.36 8.19 28.19
N GLN A 201 -14.20 6.89 27.99
CA GLN A 201 -13.58 6.36 26.78
C GLN A 201 -14.64 6.17 25.70
N GLN A 202 -14.32 6.55 24.46
CA GLN A 202 -15.15 6.28 23.30
C GLN A 202 -14.77 4.91 22.72
N PRO A 203 -15.69 3.94 22.62
CA PRO A 203 -15.40 2.68 21.96
C PRO A 203 -15.26 2.88 20.45
N LEU A 204 -14.47 2.02 19.77
CA LEU A 204 -14.30 2.09 18.31
C LEU A 204 -15.62 1.92 17.55
N SER A 205 -16.58 1.18 18.11
CA SER A 205 -17.93 1.01 17.56
C SER A 205 -18.74 2.30 17.51
N GLU A 206 -18.31 3.35 18.20
CA GLU A 206 -18.88 4.71 18.14
C GLU A 206 -17.99 5.68 17.36
N ALA A 207 -16.84 5.25 16.85
CA ALA A 207 -15.95 6.10 16.10
C ALA A 207 -16.48 6.38 14.69
N VAL A 208 -16.33 7.62 14.25
CA VAL A 208 -16.58 8.04 12.87
C VAL A 208 -15.24 8.19 12.15
N VAL A 209 -15.00 7.34 11.16
CA VAL A 209 -13.81 7.35 10.31
C VAL A 209 -14.17 7.83 8.92
N VAL A 210 -13.33 8.70 8.34
CA VAL A 210 -13.46 9.14 6.95
C VAL A 210 -12.27 8.60 6.16
N CYS A 211 -12.52 7.81 5.12
CA CYS A 211 -11.52 7.36 4.17
C CYS A 211 -11.58 8.25 2.92
N LEU A 212 -10.52 9.01 2.65
CA LEU A 212 -10.42 9.88 1.49
C LEU A 212 -9.67 9.16 0.36
N GLY A 213 -10.32 9.09 -0.80
CA GLY A 213 -9.89 8.33 -1.96
C GLY A 213 -10.41 6.91 -1.91
N CYS A 214 -11.16 6.51 -2.93
CA CYS A 214 -11.71 5.17 -3.13
C CYS A 214 -11.02 4.45 -4.32
N GLY A 215 -9.76 4.81 -4.59
CA GLY A 215 -8.89 4.01 -5.45
C GLY A 215 -8.51 2.67 -4.79
N PRO A 216 -7.62 1.87 -5.42
CA PRO A 216 -7.37 0.51 -4.95
C PRO A 216 -6.90 0.37 -3.50
N VAL A 217 -5.99 1.24 -3.05
CA VAL A 217 -5.55 1.30 -1.65
C VAL A 217 -6.70 1.75 -0.73
N GLY A 218 -7.46 2.74 -1.16
CA GLY A 218 -8.53 3.36 -0.38
C GLY A 218 -9.67 2.39 -0.04
N VAL A 219 -10.11 1.57 -0.99
CA VAL A 219 -11.14 0.55 -0.71
C VAL A 219 -10.63 -0.54 0.24
N CYS A 220 -9.34 -0.88 0.20
CA CYS A 220 -8.73 -1.79 1.18
C CYS A 220 -8.70 -1.16 2.58
N ALA A 221 -8.42 0.14 2.67
CA ALA A 221 -8.47 0.90 3.93
C ALA A 221 -9.90 0.98 4.49
N VAL A 222 -10.91 1.19 3.63
CA VAL A 222 -12.33 1.18 4.02
C VAL A 222 -12.72 -0.16 4.64
N LEU A 223 -12.45 -1.26 3.94
CA LEU A 223 -12.75 -2.59 4.43
C LEU A 223 -12.05 -2.85 5.77
N THR A 224 -10.75 -2.52 5.85
CA THR A 224 -9.97 -2.70 7.07
C THR A 224 -10.57 -1.90 8.23
N ALA A 225 -10.90 -0.62 8.03
CA ALA A 225 -11.49 0.21 9.07
C ALA A 225 -12.78 -0.42 9.60
N LYS A 226 -13.62 -0.97 8.70
CA LYS A 226 -14.87 -1.64 9.08
C LYS A 226 -14.63 -2.94 9.86
N VAL A 227 -13.74 -3.81 9.38
CA VAL A 227 -13.44 -5.11 10.01
C VAL A 227 -12.76 -4.94 11.37
N LEU A 228 -11.89 -3.93 11.52
CA LEU A 228 -11.24 -3.61 12.79
C LEU A 228 -12.16 -2.90 13.81
N GLY A 229 -13.44 -2.72 13.47
CA GLY A 229 -14.48 -2.35 14.43
C GLY A 229 -14.84 -0.86 14.47
N ALA A 230 -14.48 -0.07 13.45
CA ALA A 230 -15.00 1.30 13.35
C ALA A 230 -16.53 1.29 13.20
N GLY A 231 -17.20 2.12 14.00
CA GLY A 231 -18.66 2.25 13.99
C GLY A 231 -19.19 2.69 12.64
N THR A 232 -18.83 3.91 12.25
CA THR A 232 -19.20 4.51 10.96
C THR A 232 -17.95 4.75 10.12
N VAL A 233 -17.96 4.28 8.88
CA VAL A 233 -16.90 4.56 7.90
C VAL A 233 -17.55 5.30 6.73
N TYR A 234 -17.16 6.55 6.53
CA TYR A 234 -17.47 7.30 5.31
C TYR A 234 -16.35 7.11 4.30
N ALA A 235 -16.71 6.92 3.03
CA ALA A 235 -15.75 6.81 1.95
C ALA A 235 -15.99 7.96 0.96
N VAL A 236 -14.95 8.76 0.70
CA VAL A 236 -15.07 9.98 -0.10
C VAL A 236 -14.25 9.85 -1.38
N ASP A 237 -14.87 10.09 -2.51
CA ASP A 237 -14.24 10.15 -3.83
C ASP A 237 -15.10 11.03 -4.76
N SER A 238 -14.59 11.35 -5.94
CA SER A 238 -15.35 12.08 -6.98
C SER A 238 -15.92 11.16 -8.06
N VAL A 239 -15.57 9.87 -8.06
CA VAL A 239 -15.96 8.88 -9.06
C VAL A 239 -16.98 7.89 -8.48
N ASP A 240 -18.19 7.85 -9.05
CA ASP A 240 -19.30 7.03 -8.55
C ASP A 240 -18.99 5.52 -8.53
N ASP A 241 -18.33 5.01 -9.57
CA ASP A 241 -17.92 3.60 -9.63
C ASP A 241 -17.01 3.21 -8.46
N ARG A 242 -16.14 4.13 -8.00
CA ARG A 242 -15.27 3.89 -6.85
C ARG A 242 -16.02 3.94 -5.53
N LEU A 243 -17.00 4.85 -5.44
CA LEU A 243 -17.89 4.95 -4.29
C LEU A 243 -18.75 3.70 -4.11
N GLU A 244 -19.21 3.10 -5.21
CA GLU A 244 -19.98 1.85 -5.15
C GLU A 244 -19.11 0.68 -4.67
N GLU A 245 -17.83 0.62 -5.05
CA GLU A 245 -16.91 -0.35 -4.47
C GLU A 245 -16.71 -0.14 -2.96
N ALA A 246 -16.54 1.11 -2.53
CA ALA A 246 -16.43 1.40 -1.10
C ALA A 246 -17.71 1.01 -0.33
N ARG A 247 -18.89 1.13 -0.95
CA ARG A 247 -20.16 0.65 -0.40
C ARG A 247 -20.14 -0.87 -0.19
N LYS A 248 -19.67 -1.65 -1.18
CA LYS A 248 -19.51 -3.13 -1.05
C LYS A 248 -18.56 -3.50 0.11
N MET A 249 -17.56 -2.67 0.38
CA MET A 249 -16.66 -2.84 1.52
C MET A 249 -17.31 -2.53 2.87
N GLY A 250 -18.46 -1.85 2.89
CA GLY A 250 -19.26 -1.55 4.08
C GLY A 250 -19.22 -0.10 4.53
N ALA A 251 -18.74 0.83 3.70
CA ALA A 251 -18.78 2.26 3.98
C ALA A 251 -20.08 2.93 3.49
N ILE A 252 -20.30 4.14 4.00
CA ILE A 252 -21.26 5.10 3.48
C ILE A 252 -20.51 5.99 2.47
N PRO A 253 -20.78 5.89 1.16
CA PRO A 253 -20.11 6.73 0.19
C PRO A 253 -20.61 8.17 0.26
N LEU A 254 -19.70 9.12 0.05
CA LEU A 254 -19.98 10.54 -0.13
C LEU A 254 -19.24 11.04 -1.37
N ASN A 255 -19.96 11.67 -2.30
CA ASN A 255 -19.39 12.20 -3.52
C ASN A 255 -18.88 13.63 -3.31
N LEU A 256 -17.59 13.84 -3.53
CA LEU A 256 -16.91 15.13 -3.32
C LEU A 256 -17.50 16.28 -4.15
N ASN A 257 -18.15 15.98 -5.28
CA ASN A 257 -18.73 16.97 -6.18
C ASN A 257 -20.12 17.44 -5.74
N THR A 258 -20.84 16.65 -4.95
CA THR A 258 -22.25 16.91 -4.61
C THR A 258 -22.51 17.04 -3.12
N ASP A 259 -21.70 16.40 -2.28
CA ASP A 259 -21.92 16.32 -0.84
C ASP A 259 -21.04 17.33 -0.08
N ASP A 260 -21.63 18.01 0.91
CA ASP A 260 -20.87 18.74 1.91
C ASP A 260 -20.35 17.77 2.98
N ILE A 261 -19.16 17.24 2.72
CA ILE A 261 -18.49 16.26 3.57
C ILE A 261 -18.37 16.76 5.01
N SER A 262 -18.02 18.04 5.21
CA SER A 262 -17.83 18.60 6.56
C SER A 262 -19.16 18.68 7.30
N ALA A 263 -20.22 19.16 6.64
CA ALA A 263 -21.54 19.26 7.25
C ALA A 263 -22.11 17.89 7.62
N ILE A 264 -22.00 16.90 6.73
CA ILE A 264 -22.48 15.53 6.96
C ILE A 264 -21.74 14.92 8.16
N VAL A 265 -20.41 14.94 8.16
CA VAL A 265 -19.61 14.38 9.26
C VAL A 265 -19.92 15.09 10.58
N LYS A 266 -20.08 16.42 10.58
CA LYS A 266 -20.47 17.18 11.78
C LYS A 266 -21.86 16.82 12.27
N SER A 267 -22.83 16.60 11.38
CA SER A 267 -24.21 16.27 11.76
C SER A 267 -24.32 14.98 12.57
N VAL A 268 -23.47 13.98 12.30
CA VAL A 268 -23.48 12.69 13.02
C VAL A 268 -22.50 12.62 14.19
N THR A 269 -21.66 13.64 14.38
CA THR A 269 -20.63 13.67 15.44
C THR A 269 -20.91 14.73 16.52
N GLY A 270 -22.09 15.36 16.48
CA GLY A 270 -22.43 16.46 17.39
C GLY A 270 -21.58 17.71 17.13
N GLY A 271 -21.25 17.97 15.87
CA GLY A 271 -20.46 19.12 15.44
C GLY A 271 -18.94 18.97 15.57
N ARG A 272 -18.46 17.85 16.12
CA ARG A 272 -17.02 17.66 16.44
C ARG A 272 -16.16 17.47 15.19
N GLY A 273 -16.64 16.73 14.19
CA GLY A 273 -15.82 16.20 13.10
C GLY A 273 -15.46 14.73 13.29
N ALA A 274 -14.81 14.14 12.29
CA ALA A 274 -14.41 12.72 12.28
C ALA A 274 -13.36 12.43 13.35
N ASP A 275 -13.48 11.27 14.01
CA ASP A 275 -12.50 10.82 15.01
C ASP A 275 -11.14 10.52 14.36
N ALA A 276 -11.18 9.91 13.18
CA ALA A 276 -9.99 9.68 12.37
C ALA A 276 -10.26 9.83 10.87
N VAL A 277 -9.21 10.17 10.13
CA VAL A 277 -9.21 10.22 8.67
C VAL A 277 -8.09 9.32 8.14
N VAL A 278 -8.41 8.45 7.18
CA VAL A 278 -7.42 7.72 6.39
C VAL A 278 -7.34 8.36 5.02
N GLU A 279 -6.20 8.97 4.69
CA GLU A 279 -6.00 9.71 3.44
C GLU A 279 -5.12 8.89 2.49
N SER A 280 -5.69 8.51 1.33
CA SER A 280 -5.07 7.58 0.37
C SER A 280 -4.95 8.16 -1.05
N VAL A 281 -5.00 9.49 -1.19
CA VAL A 281 -4.97 10.18 -2.50
C VAL A 281 -3.57 10.70 -2.81
N GLY A 282 -2.89 11.33 -1.85
CA GLY A 282 -1.54 11.85 -2.01
C GLY A 282 -1.44 13.25 -2.61
N ASN A 283 -2.45 14.12 -2.42
CA ASN A 283 -2.38 15.51 -2.85
C ASN A 283 -2.81 16.51 -1.77
N GLN A 284 -2.46 17.79 -1.96
CA GLN A 284 -2.73 18.86 -0.98
C GLN A 284 -4.23 19.05 -0.70
N SER A 285 -5.09 18.95 -1.72
CA SER A 285 -6.54 19.13 -1.54
C SER A 285 -7.15 18.04 -0.66
N ALA A 286 -6.76 16.78 -0.87
CA ALA A 286 -7.20 15.66 -0.05
C ALA A 286 -6.67 15.78 1.39
N LEU A 287 -5.41 16.16 1.57
CA LEU A 287 -4.84 16.35 2.90
C LEU A 287 -5.43 17.57 3.63
N LYS A 288 -5.81 18.61 2.89
CA LYS A 288 -6.54 19.76 3.45
C LYS A 288 -7.93 19.36 3.91
N LEU A 289 -8.65 18.61 3.09
CA LEU A 289 -9.96 18.08 3.47
C LEU A 289 -9.85 17.18 4.69
N ALA A 290 -8.84 16.31 4.76
CA ALA A 290 -8.55 15.49 5.94
C ALA A 290 -8.39 16.36 7.19
N PHE A 291 -7.58 17.42 7.08
CA PHE A 291 -7.39 18.39 8.15
C PHE A 291 -8.69 19.09 8.52
N ASP A 292 -9.55 19.45 7.58
CA ASP A 292 -10.77 20.20 7.86
C ASP A 292 -11.87 19.34 8.53
N VAL A 293 -12.02 18.08 8.10
CA VAL A 293 -13.08 17.20 8.59
C VAL A 293 -12.73 16.46 9.88
N VAL A 294 -11.43 16.25 10.18
CA VAL A 294 -11.03 15.64 11.45
C VAL A 294 -11.41 16.55 12.61
N ARG A 295 -11.83 15.97 13.74
CA ARG A 295 -12.09 16.76 14.95
C ARG A 295 -10.80 17.24 15.62
N ALA A 296 -10.91 18.19 16.54
CA ALA A 296 -9.82 18.52 17.45
C ALA A 296 -9.42 17.26 18.26
N CYS A 297 -8.11 17.09 18.51
CA CYS A 297 -7.54 15.86 19.10
C CYS A 297 -7.86 14.57 18.31
N GLY A 298 -8.14 14.67 17.01
CA GLY A 298 -8.37 13.53 16.13
C GLY A 298 -7.11 13.11 15.37
N VAL A 299 -7.23 12.04 14.58
CA VAL A 299 -6.09 11.38 13.93
C VAL A 299 -6.19 11.48 12.41
N ILE A 300 -5.08 11.79 11.75
CA ILE A 300 -4.94 11.68 10.30
C ILE A 300 -3.84 10.65 10.01
N SER A 301 -4.21 9.56 9.34
CA SER A 301 -3.29 8.56 8.82
C SER A 301 -3.22 8.70 7.30
N SER A 302 -2.18 9.36 6.81
CA SER A 302 -1.95 9.58 5.38
C SER A 302 -0.97 8.53 4.83
N ILE A 303 -1.48 7.74 3.89
CA ILE A 303 -0.72 6.73 3.13
C ILE A 303 -0.66 7.07 1.63
N GLY A 304 -1.27 8.20 1.23
CA GLY A 304 -1.11 8.78 -0.10
C GLY A 304 0.32 9.25 -0.37
N PHE A 305 0.75 9.20 -1.63
CA PHE A 305 2.10 9.61 -2.03
C PHE A 305 2.21 11.13 -2.21
N HIS A 306 2.61 11.85 -1.16
CA HIS A 306 2.77 13.31 -1.17
C HIS A 306 4.16 13.74 -1.63
N GLN A 307 4.21 14.81 -2.44
CA GLN A 307 5.45 15.51 -2.84
C GLN A 307 5.43 17.02 -2.54
N SER A 308 4.27 17.54 -2.15
CA SER A 308 4.04 18.98 -1.96
C SER A 308 4.08 19.37 -0.48
N GLU A 309 4.04 20.67 -0.21
CA GLU A 309 3.96 21.20 1.15
C GLU A 309 2.66 20.78 1.85
N LEU A 310 2.67 20.79 3.19
CA LEU A 310 1.47 20.57 3.97
C LEU A 310 0.47 21.74 3.76
N PRO A 311 -0.83 21.47 3.57
CA PRO A 311 -1.82 22.50 3.28
C PRO A 311 -2.38 23.20 4.53
N PHE A 312 -1.66 23.12 5.64
CA PHE A 312 -1.98 23.76 6.91
C PHE A 312 -0.69 24.16 7.62
N THR A 313 -0.78 25.19 8.43
CA THR A 313 0.34 25.75 9.18
C THR A 313 0.58 24.97 10.49
N GLY A 314 1.78 25.15 11.05
CA GLY A 314 2.07 24.63 12.39
C GLY A 314 1.14 25.21 13.46
N PHE A 315 0.69 26.46 13.33
CA PHE A 315 -0.25 27.07 14.28
C PHE A 315 -1.64 26.43 14.20
N GLU A 316 -2.15 26.15 13.00
CA GLU A 316 -3.43 25.45 12.83
C GLU A 316 -3.37 24.03 13.40
N ALA A 317 -2.29 23.28 13.10
CA ALA A 317 -2.08 21.95 13.65
C ALA A 317 -1.97 21.97 15.18
N TYR A 318 -1.21 22.91 15.74
CA TYR A 318 -1.08 23.13 17.18
C TYR A 318 -2.43 23.45 17.83
N SER A 319 -3.19 24.38 17.24
CA SER A 319 -4.48 24.81 17.76
C SER A 319 -5.51 23.69 17.73
N LYS A 320 -5.44 22.80 16.74
CA LYS A 320 -6.35 21.66 16.58
C LYS A 320 -5.91 20.42 17.37
N ASN A 321 -4.67 20.39 17.88
CA ASN A 321 -4.06 19.25 18.57
C ASN A 321 -4.17 17.94 17.76
N ILE A 322 -3.88 17.98 16.47
CA ILE A 322 -4.00 16.79 15.61
C ILE A 322 -2.86 15.81 15.83
N ASP A 323 -3.18 14.52 15.80
CA ASP A 323 -2.21 13.46 15.56
C ASP A 323 -2.12 13.19 14.06
N LEU A 324 -0.94 13.32 13.46
CA LEU A 324 -0.70 13.09 12.05
C LEU A 324 0.41 12.06 11.86
N ASN A 325 0.13 10.97 11.13
CA ASN A 325 1.16 10.08 10.60
C ASN A 325 1.12 10.10 9.07
N MET A 326 2.30 10.14 8.45
CA MET A 326 2.46 10.10 6.99
C MET A 326 3.59 9.16 6.61
N GLY A 327 3.43 8.39 5.52
CA GLY A 327 4.54 7.65 4.91
C GLY A 327 4.17 6.30 4.31
N ARG A 328 5.18 5.66 3.69
CA ARG A 328 5.09 4.32 3.08
C ARG A 328 4.69 3.27 4.13
N ALA A 329 3.84 2.31 3.78
CA ALA A 329 3.44 1.23 4.67
C ALA A 329 4.60 0.29 5.03
N ALA A 330 4.76 -0.01 6.32
CA ALA A 330 5.64 -1.06 6.80
C ALA A 330 4.94 -2.41 6.69
N VAL A 331 4.90 -2.96 5.47
CA VAL A 331 4.05 -4.12 5.14
C VAL A 331 4.46 -5.39 5.89
N ARG A 332 5.76 -5.68 5.99
CA ARG A 332 6.23 -6.93 6.60
C ARG A 332 5.72 -7.16 8.03
N PRO A 333 5.79 -6.18 8.96
CA PRO A 333 5.21 -6.33 10.30
C PRO A 333 3.70 -6.58 10.35
N VAL A 334 2.95 -6.16 9.33
CA VAL A 334 1.48 -6.25 9.33
C VAL A 334 0.93 -7.28 8.34
N PHE A 335 1.81 -7.94 7.57
CA PHE A 335 1.41 -8.77 6.45
C PHE A 335 0.55 -9.96 6.90
N GLY A 336 0.91 -10.60 8.02
CA GLY A 336 0.16 -11.75 8.54
C GLY A 336 -1.27 -11.39 8.93
N GLU A 337 -1.46 -10.31 9.69
CA GLU A 337 -2.79 -9.84 10.06
C GLU A 337 -3.58 -9.31 8.86
N ALA A 338 -2.92 -8.58 7.95
CA ALA A 338 -3.54 -8.11 6.72
C ALA A 338 -4.02 -9.30 5.87
N LEU A 339 -3.20 -10.33 5.70
CA LEU A 339 -3.55 -11.53 4.94
C LEU A 339 -4.74 -12.26 5.55
N LYS A 340 -4.81 -12.36 6.89
CA LYS A 340 -5.97 -12.95 7.57
C LYS A 340 -7.25 -12.18 7.27
N VAL A 341 -7.22 -10.85 7.41
CA VAL A 341 -8.38 -10.00 7.09
C VAL A 341 -8.76 -10.12 5.61
N PHE A 342 -7.77 -10.16 4.72
CA PHE A 342 -8.02 -10.36 3.30
C PHE A 342 -8.69 -11.71 3.01
N ALA A 343 -8.12 -12.82 3.48
CA ALA A 343 -8.65 -14.16 3.24
C ALA A 343 -10.09 -14.35 3.74
N GLU A 344 -10.44 -13.73 4.89
CA GLU A 344 -11.79 -13.74 5.45
C GLU A 344 -12.80 -12.88 4.64
N ASN A 345 -12.31 -12.00 3.77
CA ASN A 345 -13.13 -11.04 3.02
C ASN A 345 -12.85 -11.07 1.50
N GLN A 346 -12.15 -12.09 1.02
CA GLN A 346 -11.61 -12.13 -0.34
C GLN A 346 -12.71 -12.14 -1.41
N ASP A 347 -13.90 -12.61 -1.07
CA ASP A 347 -15.09 -12.63 -1.92
C ASP A 347 -15.47 -11.21 -2.38
N LYS A 348 -15.23 -10.20 -1.54
CA LYS A 348 -15.48 -8.79 -1.89
C LYS A 348 -14.56 -8.28 -3.01
N PHE A 349 -13.48 -9.01 -3.30
CA PHE A 349 -12.50 -8.66 -4.33
C PHE A 349 -12.59 -9.56 -5.57
N ALA A 350 -13.61 -10.42 -5.70
CA ALA A 350 -13.74 -11.34 -6.83
C ALA A 350 -13.66 -10.62 -8.19
N ASP A 351 -14.32 -9.47 -8.32
CA ASP A 351 -14.35 -8.66 -9.55
C ASP A 351 -13.40 -7.45 -9.50
N PHE A 352 -12.45 -7.44 -8.57
CA PHE A 352 -11.59 -6.28 -8.35
C PHE A 352 -10.59 -6.07 -9.49
N ILE A 353 -10.12 -7.16 -10.08
CA ILE A 353 -9.24 -7.16 -11.25
C ILE A 353 -10.11 -7.13 -12.49
N THR A 354 -10.15 -5.97 -13.14
CA THR A 354 -11.05 -5.73 -14.28
C THR A 354 -10.39 -6.02 -15.62
N HIS A 355 -9.05 -6.02 -15.68
CA HIS A 355 -8.32 -6.24 -16.93
C HIS A 355 -7.16 -7.21 -16.74
N ARG A 356 -7.05 -8.15 -17.68
CA ARG A 356 -5.99 -9.16 -17.78
C ARG A 356 -5.42 -9.03 -19.18
N MET A 357 -4.18 -8.57 -19.29
CA MET A 357 -3.57 -8.22 -20.57
C MET A 357 -2.21 -8.90 -20.70
N PRO A 358 -1.80 -9.37 -21.88
CA PRO A 358 -0.45 -9.92 -22.05
C PRO A 358 0.60 -8.83 -21.81
N LEU A 359 1.79 -9.21 -21.33
CA LEU A 359 2.92 -8.29 -21.11
C LEU A 359 3.19 -7.40 -22.34
N ALA A 360 3.07 -7.96 -23.55
CA ALA A 360 3.24 -7.25 -24.82
C ALA A 360 2.31 -6.04 -25.00
N GLU A 361 1.16 -6.00 -24.32
CA GLU A 361 0.21 -4.89 -24.35
C GLU A 361 0.38 -3.92 -23.17
N ALA A 362 1.46 -4.00 -22.39
CA ALA A 362 1.67 -3.12 -21.24
C ALA A 362 1.51 -1.62 -21.52
N PRO A 363 2.00 -1.03 -22.64
CA PRO A 363 1.76 0.39 -22.93
C PRO A 363 0.27 0.75 -22.97
N LYS A 364 -0.54 -0.09 -23.63
CA LYS A 364 -2.00 0.08 -23.69
C LYS A 364 -2.67 -0.16 -22.35
N ALA A 365 -2.18 -1.12 -21.56
CA ALA A 365 -2.65 -1.38 -20.20
C ALA A 365 -2.46 -0.16 -19.29
N TYR A 366 -1.29 0.50 -19.37
CA TYR A 366 -1.01 1.76 -18.67
C TYR A 366 -1.96 2.88 -19.13
N GLU A 367 -2.23 3.02 -20.44
CA GLU A 367 -3.19 4.00 -20.93
C GLU A 367 -4.62 3.78 -20.39
N ILE A 368 -5.11 2.54 -20.38
CA ILE A 368 -6.44 2.18 -19.86
C ILE A 368 -6.51 2.52 -18.36
N PHE A 369 -5.46 2.19 -17.61
CA PHE A 369 -5.41 2.47 -16.17
C PHE A 369 -5.31 3.98 -15.89
N GLU A 370 -4.51 4.71 -16.67
CA GLU A 370 -4.38 6.16 -16.61
C GLU A 370 -5.71 6.88 -16.86
N LYS A 371 -6.47 6.42 -17.87
CA LYS A 371 -7.79 6.96 -18.23
C LYS A 371 -8.92 6.52 -17.30
N HIS A 372 -8.59 5.84 -16.19
CA HIS A 372 -9.55 5.32 -15.20
C HIS A 372 -10.57 4.33 -15.78
N GLN A 373 -10.22 3.67 -16.89
CA GLN A 373 -11.06 2.64 -17.52
C GLN A 373 -10.85 1.27 -16.88
N ALA A 374 -9.79 1.11 -16.07
CA ALA A 374 -9.54 -0.06 -15.25
C ALA A 374 -9.44 0.30 -13.76
N ARG A 375 -9.86 -0.64 -12.91
CA ARG A 375 -9.71 -0.52 -11.45
C ARG A 375 -8.39 -1.12 -10.98
N LYS A 376 -8.10 -2.32 -11.48
CA LYS A 376 -6.82 -3.00 -11.31
C LYS A 376 -6.54 -3.78 -12.59
N VAL A 377 -5.31 -3.65 -13.07
CA VAL A 377 -4.82 -4.37 -14.25
C VAL A 377 -3.76 -5.35 -13.81
N ILE A 378 -3.80 -6.56 -14.37
CA ILE A 378 -2.69 -7.51 -14.30
C ILE A 378 -2.16 -7.81 -15.70
N LEU A 379 -0.85 -7.95 -15.78
CA LEU A 379 -0.10 -8.36 -16.94
C LEU A 379 0.20 -9.86 -16.82
N THR A 380 -0.12 -10.65 -17.83
CA THR A 380 0.12 -12.10 -17.89
C THR A 380 1.37 -12.42 -18.74
N LEU A 381 2.15 -13.41 -18.32
CA LEU A 381 3.44 -13.79 -18.93
C LEU A 381 3.50 -15.24 -19.39
#